data_AF-A0A7K6X1R1-F1
#
_entry.id   AF-A0A7K6X1R1-F1
#
_cell.length_a   1.000
_cell.length_b   1.000
_cell.length_c   1.000
_cell.angle_alpha   90.00
_cell.angle_beta   90.00
_cell.angle_gamma   90.00
#
_symmetry.space_group_name_H-M   'P 1'
#
loop_
_entity.id
_entity.type
_entity.pdbx_description
1 polymer ?
#
loop_
_entity_poly.entity_id
_entity_poly.type
_entity_poly.pdbx_seq_one_letter_code
_entity_poly.pdbx_strand_id
1 'polypeptide(L)' 'LTKDNHLLGTFDLTGIPPAPRGVPQIEVTFEIDVNGILRVTAEDKGTGNKNKITITNDQNRLTPEEIERMVN' A
#
# COMPACT_ATOMS: atom_id res chain seq x y z
N LEU A 1 -15.27 -6.76 3.86
CA LEU A 1 -14.70 -6.24 2.60
C LEU A 1 -13.22 -6.54 2.42
N THR A 2 -12.44 -6.88 3.46
CA THR A 2 -10.99 -7.12 3.32
C THR A 2 -10.54 -8.56 3.59
N LYS A 3 -11.44 -9.44 4.04
CA LYS A 3 -11.10 -10.81 4.46
C LYS A 3 -10.63 -11.71 3.30
N ASP A 4 -11.06 -11.38 2.09
CA ASP A 4 -10.80 -12.17 0.88
C ASP A 4 -9.63 -11.60 0.05
N ASN A 5 -9.00 -10.51 0.51
CA ASN A 5 -7.86 -9.89 -0.16
C ASN A 5 -6.55 -10.53 0.29
N HIS A 6 -5.56 -10.52 -0.60
CA HIS A 6 -4.21 -10.94 -0.27
C HIS A 6 -3.38 -9.76 0.27
N LEU A 7 -2.78 -9.92 1.46
CA LEU A 7 -1.90 -8.90 2.04
C LEU A 7 -0.55 -8.91 1.33
N LEU A 8 -0.23 -7.83 0.62
CA LEU A 8 1.04 -7.71 -0.11
C LEU A 8 2.20 -7.17 0.73
N GLY A 9 1.90 -6.46 1.81
CA GLY A 9 2.88 -5.88 2.72
C GLY A 9 2.29 -4.86 3.68
N THR A 10 3.05 -4.51 4.72
CA THR A 10 2.70 -3.47 5.70
C THR A 10 3.93 -2.62 6.00
N PHE A 11 3.72 -1.35 6.31
CA PHE A 11 4.76 -0.45 6.80
C PHE A 11 4.14 0.61 7.70
N ASP A 12 4.92 1.13 8.63
CA ASP A 12 4.48 2.13 9.59
C ASP A 12 5.00 3.53 9.23
N LEU A 13 4.10 4.52 9.18
CA LEU A 13 4.49 5.93 9.19
C LEU A 13 4.44 6.43 10.64
N THR A 14 5.61 6.55 11.27
CA THR A 14 5.76 6.97 12.67
C THR A 14 6.16 8.44 12.76
N GLY A 15 6.09 9.03 13.96
CA GLY A 15 6.50 10.43 14.17
C GLY A 15 5.46 11.47 13.77
N ILE A 16 4.18 11.08 13.67
CA ILE A 16 3.07 12.01 13.44
C ILE A 16 2.84 12.84 14.72
N PRO A 17 2.86 14.18 14.66
CA PRO A 17 2.59 15.03 15.83
C PRO A 17 1.19 14.78 16.43
N PRO A 18 1.02 14.90 17.76
CA PRO A 18 -0.31 14.80 18.38
C PRO A 18 -1.28 15.83 17.81
N ALA A 19 -2.42 15.35 17.30
CA ALA A 19 -3.49 16.20 16.76
C ALA A 19 -4.86 15.55 17.03
N PRO A 20 -5.96 16.32 17.02
CA PRO A 20 -7.29 15.75 17.07
C PRO A 20 -7.51 14.72 15.95
N ARG A 21 -8.32 13.69 16.24
CA ARG A 21 -8.61 12.63 15.26
C ARG A 21 -9.20 13.22 13.99
N GLY A 22 -8.66 12.83 12.84
CA GLY A 22 -9.09 13.30 11.51
C GLY A 22 -8.37 14.55 11.02
N VAL A 23 -7.46 15.13 11.82
CA VAL A 23 -6.66 16.30 11.43
C VAL A 23 -5.40 15.94 10.62
N PRO A 24 -4.60 14.93 10.99
CA PRO A 24 -3.44 14.53 10.18
C PRO A 24 -3.85 14.17 8.75
N GLN A 25 -3.15 14.73 7.77
CA GLN A 25 -3.39 14.47 6.35
C GLN A 25 -2.28 13.58 5.81
N ILE A 26 -2.59 12.30 5.63
CA ILE A 26 -1.67 11.33 5.04
C ILE A 26 -2.00 11.18 3.55
N GLU A 27 -1.06 11.56 2.69
CA GLU A 27 -1.14 11.32 1.26
C GLU A 27 -0.49 9.97 0.94
N VAL A 28 -1.22 9.10 0.25
CA VAL A 28 -0.73 7.76 -0.13
C VAL A 28 -0.64 7.70 -1.65
N THR A 29 0.55 7.38 -2.14
CA THR A 29 0.85 7.27 -3.57
C THR A 29 1.20 5.84 -3.91
N PHE A 30 0.52 5.29 -4.93
CA PHE A 30 0.77 3.96 -5.47
C PHE A 30 1.39 4.10 -6.86
N GLU A 31 2.61 3.59 -7.02
CA GLU A 31 3.36 3.64 -8.27
C GLU A 31 3.63 2.20 -8.74
N ILE A 32 3.24 1.88 -9.96
CA ILE A 32 3.52 0.59 -10.60
C ILE A 32 4.45 0.87 -11.77
N ASP A 33 5.62 0.22 -11.77
CA ASP A 33 6.55 0.33 -12.89
C ASP A 33 6.30 -0.72 -13.98
N VAL A 34 7.02 -0.61 -15.10
CA VAL A 34 6.90 -1.50 -16.26
C VAL A 34 7.22 -2.97 -15.95
N ASN A 35 7.93 -3.24 -14.85
CA ASN A 35 8.24 -4.61 -14.40
C ASN A 35 7.19 -5.14 -13.42
N GLY A 36 6.14 -4.37 -13.14
CA GLY A 36 5.11 -4.72 -12.18
C GLY A 36 5.54 -4.58 -10.72
N ILE A 37 6.63 -3.87 -10.43
CA ILE A 37 7.02 -3.58 -9.05
C ILE A 37 6.12 -2.45 -8.53
N LEU A 38 5.39 -2.73 -7.45
CA LEU A 38 4.54 -1.77 -6.76
C LEU A 38 5.36 -1.05 -5.68
N ARG A 39 5.40 0.28 -5.74
CA ARG A 39 5.90 1.13 -4.67
C ARG A 39 4.73 1.87 -4.05
N VAL A 40 4.60 1.76 -2.73
CA VAL A 40 3.58 2.48 -1.96
C VAL A 40 4.30 3.42 -1.02
N THR A 41 4.04 4.72 -1.16
CA THR A 41 4.61 5.76 -0.32
C THR A 41 3.48 6.43 0.46
N ALA A 42 3.68 6.67 1.75
CA ALA A 42 2.81 7.52 2.57
C ALA A 42 3.59 8.73 3.07
N GLU A 43 3.00 9.92 2.95
CA GLU A 43 3.57 11.19 3.39
C GLU A 43 2.57 11.94 4.28
N ASP A 44 3.01 12.37 5.45
CA ASP A 44 2.28 13.35 6.27
C ASP A 44 2.50 14.75 5.69
N LYS A 45 1.45 15.34 5.11
CA LYS A 45 1.54 16.65 4.44
C LYS A 45 1.87 17.81 5.39
N GLY A 46 1.67 17.64 6.70
CA GLY A 46 1.99 18.68 7.69
C GLY A 46 3.48 18.78 7.99
N THR A 47 4.19 17.65 7.97
CA THR A 47 5.61 17.57 8.36
C THR A 47 6.54 17.22 7.21
N GLY A 48 6.01 16.70 6.09
CA GLY A 48 6.79 16.12 5.00
C GLY A 48 7.43 14.77 5.37
N ASN A 49 7.11 14.23 6.55
CA ASN A 49 7.59 12.93 6.98
C ASN A 49 6.97 11.85 6.10
N LYS A 50 7.79 10.91 5.63
CA LYS A 50 7.39 9.90 4.67
C LYS A 50 8.03 8.56 4.95
N ASN A 51 7.29 7.50 4.65
CA ASN A 51 7.81 6.15 4.62
C ASN A 51 7.23 5.40 3.41
N LYS A 52 7.88 4.33 2.98
CA LYS A 52 7.47 3.56 1.81
C LYS A 52 7.78 2.08 1.92
N ILE A 53 7.03 1.29 1.16
CA ILE A 53 7.30 -0.13 0.91
C ILE A 53 7.44 -0.37 -0.58
N THR A 54 8.36 -1.26 -0.95
CA THR A 54 8.49 -1.79 -2.32
C THR A 54 8.06 -3.24 -2.32
N ILE A 55 7.12 -3.58 -3.17
CA ILE A 55 6.51 -4.90 -3.31
C ILE A 55 6.85 -5.39 -4.71
N THR A 56 7.70 -6.40 -4.78
CA THR A 56 8.02 -7.07 -6.05
C THR A 56 6.93 -8.07 -6.39
N ASN A 57 6.52 -8.08 -7.65
CA ASN A 57 5.56 -9.07 -8.14
C ASN A 57 6.29 -10.39 -8.42
N ASP A 58 6.26 -11.31 -7.46
CA ASP A 58 6.66 -12.69 -7.73
C ASP A 58 5.64 -13.27 -8.72
N GLN A 59 6.10 -13.75 -9.88
CA GLN A 59 5.25 -14.20 -11.00
C GLN A 59 4.27 -15.36 -10.67
N ASN A 60 4.19 -15.80 -9.41
CA ASN A 60 3.39 -16.93 -8.93
C ASN A 60 2.47 -16.58 -7.74
N ARG A 61 2.11 -15.30 -7.53
CA ARG A 61 1.24 -14.92 -6.39
C ARG A 61 -0.21 -15.37 -6.53
N LEU A 62 -0.71 -15.54 -7.75
CA LEU A 62 -2.06 -16.03 -8.05
C LEU A 62 -2.01 -16.92 -9.28
N THR A 63 -2.71 -18.05 -9.24
CA THR A 63 -2.95 -18.87 -10.43
C THR A 63 -4.06 -18.25 -11.29
N PRO A 64 -4.15 -18.58 -12.60
CA PRO A 64 -5.26 -18.14 -13.44
C PRO A 64 -6.64 -18.53 -12.88
N GLU A 65 -6.74 -19.70 -12.26
CA GLU A 65 -7.96 -20.20 -11.60
C GLU A 65 -8.35 -19.34 -10.38
N GLU A 66 -7.36 -18.91 -9.60
CA GLU A 66 -7.58 -17.99 -8.47
C GLU A 66 -8.01 -16.61 -8.94
N ILE A 67 -7.45 -16.11 -10.05
CA ILE A 67 -7.85 -14.85 -10.68
C ILE A 67 -9.31 -14.94 -11.14
N GLU A 68 -9.69 -16.01 -11.84
CA GLU A 68 -11.07 -16.21 -12.31
C GLU A 68 -12.08 -16.29 -11.15
N ARG A 69 -11.70 -16.95 -10.05
CA ARG A 69 -12.52 -17.01 -8.83
C ARG A 69 -12.65 -15.66 -8.11
N MET A 70 -11.67 -14.75 -8.23
CA MET A 70 -11.72 -13.43 -7.59
C MET A 70 -12.53 -12.41 -8.39
N VAL A 71 -12.71 -12.62 -9.70
CA VAL A 71 -13.44 -11.70 -10.59
C VAL A 71 -14.95 -12.01 -10.64
N ASN A 72 -15.34 -13.27 -10.44
CA ASN A 72 -16.71 -13.76 -10.47
C ASN A 72 -17.33 -13.88 -9.08
#